data_AF-A0A485CRB2-F1
#
_entry.id   AF-A0A485CRB2-F1
#
_cell.length_a   1.000
_cell.length_b   1.000
_cell.length_c   1.000
_cell.angle_alpha   90.00
_cell.angle_beta   90.00
_cell.angle_gamma   90.00
#
_symmetry.space_group_name_H-M   'P 1'
#
loop_
_entity.id
_entity.type
_entity.pdbx_description
1 polymer ?
#
loop_
_entity_poly.entity_id
_entity_poly.type
_entity_poly.pdbx_seq_one_letter_code
_entity_poly.pdbx_strand_id
1 'polypeptide(L)' 'MTSTASSSPRVVTSSPVVVALDYDNRDKALAFVDRIDPRDCRLKVGKEMFTLLGPQFVRDLHQRWF' A
#
# COMPACT_ATOMS: atom_id res chain seq x y z
N MET A 1 -29.72 16.15 8.38
CA MET A 1 -29.00 14.87 8.28
C MET A 1 -27.56 15.17 7.85
N THR A 2 -26.69 15.52 8.79
CA THR A 2 -25.28 15.80 8.52
C THR A 2 -24.51 14.49 8.54
N SER A 3 -24.17 13.98 7.35
CA SER A 3 -23.31 12.82 7.19
C SER A 3 -21.88 13.21 7.59
N THR A 4 -21.44 12.75 8.75
CA THR A 4 -20.03 12.84 9.17
C THR A 4 -19.22 11.91 8.28
N ALA A 5 -18.50 12.47 7.32
CA ALA A 5 -17.50 11.75 6.55
C ALA A 5 -16.41 11.23 7.52
N SER A 6 -16.46 9.94 7.83
CA SER A 6 -15.43 9.23 8.60
C SER A 6 -14.14 9.26 7.79
N SER A 7 -13.20 10.13 8.14
CA SER A 7 -11.85 10.13 7.56
C SER A 7 -11.13 8.88 8.05
N SER A 8 -10.73 8.00 7.13
CA SER A 8 -9.84 6.87 7.44
C SER A 8 -8.60 7.39 8.17
N PRO A 9 -8.15 6.76 9.28
CA PRO A 9 -6.94 7.17 9.95
C PRO A 9 -5.76 7.09 8.97
N ARG A 10 -5.18 8.25 8.65
CA ARG A 10 -3.91 8.32 7.91
C ARG A 10 -2.81 7.80 8.82
N VAL A 11 -2.22 6.64 8.48
CA VAL A 11 -1.01 6.17 9.15
C VAL A 11 0.17 7.01 8.67
N VAL A 12 0.81 7.72 9.60
CA VAL A 12 2.00 8.53 9.31
C VAL A 12 3.19 7.84 9.95
N THR A 13 4.16 7.46 9.14
CA THR A 13 5.46 6.92 9.60
C THR A 13 6.54 8.01 9.61
N SER A 14 7.37 8.03 10.66
CA SER A 14 8.61 8.83 10.71
C SER A 14 9.77 8.18 9.97
N SER A 15 9.62 6.92 9.56
CA SER A 15 10.63 6.20 8.80
C SER A 15 10.91 6.89 7.47
N PRO A 16 12.19 7.12 7.13
CA PRO A 16 12.57 7.65 5.82
C PRO A 16 12.52 6.58 4.72
N VAL A 17 12.22 5.32 5.07
CA VAL A 17 12.32 4.18 4.16
C VAL A 17 11.10 4.11 3.24
N VAL A 18 11.37 3.90 1.95
CA VAL A 18 10.37 3.57 0.93
C VAL A 18 10.78 2.25 0.28
N VAL A 19 9.96 1.21 0.45
CA VAL A 19 10.21 -0.12 -0.11
C VAL A 19 9.60 -0.22 -1.49
N ALA A 20 10.40 -0.58 -2.49
CA ALA A 20 9.95 -0.85 -3.83
C ALA A 20 9.27 -2.22 -3.91
N LEU A 21 8.00 -2.25 -4.32
CA LEU A 21 7.33 -3.50 -4.71
C LEU A 21 7.59 -3.74 -6.19
N ASP A 22 8.63 -4.51 -6.50
CA ASP A 22 9.01 -4.89 -7.86
C ASP A 22 8.92 -6.42 -7.97
N TYR A 23 7.69 -6.93 -8.16
CA TYR A 23 7.38 -8.36 -8.26
C TYR A 23 6.75 -8.68 -9.61
N ASP A 24 6.89 -9.93 -10.05
CA ASP A 24 6.29 -10.44 -11.29
C ASP A 24 4.81 -10.85 -11.12
N ASN A 25 4.30 -10.92 -9.88
CA ASN A 25 2.92 -11.26 -9.59
C ASN A 25 2.40 -10.67 -8.27
N ARG A 26 1.08 -10.61 -8.16
CA ARG A 26 0.33 -10.05 -7.03
C ARG A 26 0.57 -10.79 -5.71
N ASP A 27 0.53 -12.12 -5.72
CA ASP A 27 0.50 -12.92 -4.50
C ASP A 27 1.82 -12.85 -3.75
N LYS A 28 2.95 -12.86 -4.46
CA LYS A 28 4.28 -12.65 -3.85
C LYS A 28 4.38 -11.26 -3.22
N ALA A 29 3.89 -10.23 -3.90
CA ALA A 29 3.91 -8.86 -3.38
C ALA A 29 3.05 -8.73 -2.12
N LEU A 30 1.83 -9.28 -2.12
CA LEU A 30 0.94 -9.24 -0.96
C LEU A 30 1.48 -10.06 0.20
N ALA A 31 2.07 -11.24 -0.06
CA ALA A 31 2.72 -12.05 0.98
C ALA A 31 3.88 -11.32 1.68
N PHE A 32 4.61 -10.47 0.96
CA PHE A 32 5.59 -9.57 1.56
C PHE A 32 4.93 -8.46 2.39
N VAL A 33 3.92 -7.78 1.83
CA VAL A 33 3.19 -6.69 2.50
C VAL A 33 2.52 -7.18 3.80
N ASP A 34 2.03 -8.42 3.83
CA ASP A 34 1.45 -9.06 5.03
C ASP A 34 2.44 -9.20 6.21
N ARG A 35 3.75 -9.01 5.97
CA ARG A 35 4.81 -9.20 6.96
C ARG A 35 5.42 -7.89 7.48
N ILE A 36 4.97 -6.74 7.01
CA ILE A 36 5.49 -5.42 7.37
C ILE A 36 4.37 -4.49 7.83
N ASP A 37 4.71 -3.48 8.65
CA ASP A 37 3.75 -2.51 9.18
C ASP A 37 3.88 -1.14 8.48
N PRO A 38 2.76 -0.44 8.18
CA PRO A 38 2.79 0.92 7.63
C PRO A 38 3.50 1.96 8.50
N ARG A 39 3.74 1.67 9.78
CA ARG A 39 4.54 2.51 10.68
C ARG A 39 6.04 2.37 10.43
N ASP A 40 6.48 1.33 9.76
CA ASP A 40 7.92 1.05 9.54
C ASP A 40 8.43 1.59 8.20
N CYS A 41 7.55 1.75 7.20
CA CYS A 41 7.93 2.23 5.88
C CYS A 41 6.74 2.71 5.05
N ARG A 42 7.05 3.27 3.87
CA ARG A 42 6.09 3.50 2.79
C ARG A 42 6.36 2.53 1.64
N LEU A 43 5.37 2.30 0.79
CA LEU A 43 5.50 1.41 -0.37
C LEU A 43 5.54 2.22 -1.68
N LYS A 44 6.41 1.81 -2.62
CA LYS A 44 6.44 2.30 -4.00
C LYS A 44 5.87 1.24 -4.93
N VAL A 45 4.86 1.61 -5.70
CA VAL A 45 4.39 0.84 -6.85
C VAL A 45 5.01 1.42 -8.12
N GLY A 46 5.89 0.66 -8.78
CA GLY A 46 6.53 1.03 -10.04
C GLY A 46 5.68 0.73 -11.28
N LYS A 47 6.23 1.01 -12.48
CA LYS A 47 5.56 0.74 -13.76
C LYS A 47 5.25 -0.74 -13.97
N GLU A 48 6.15 -1.64 -13.58
CA GLU A 48 5.95 -3.09 -13.72
C GLU A 48 4.66 -3.54 -13.01
N MET A 49 4.58 -3.34 -11.70
CA MET A 49 3.40 -3.70 -10.91
C MET A 49 2.14 -2.93 -11.33
N PHE A 50 2.25 -1.64 -11.65
CA PHE A 50 1.10 -0.85 -12.07
C PHE A 50 0.55 -1.27 -13.44
N THR A 51 1.40 -1.63 -14.39
CA THR A 51 0.99 -2.16 -15.69
C THR A 51 0.36 -3.54 -15.56
N LEU A 52 0.92 -4.42 -14.70
CA LEU A 52 0.42 -5.78 -14.50
C LEU A 52 -0.91 -5.83 -13.73
N LEU A 53 -1.02 -5.05 -12.64
CA LEU A 53 -2.13 -5.18 -11.68
C LEU A 53 -3.06 -3.97 -11.63
N GLY A 54 -2.67 -2.88 -12.28
CA GLY A 54 -3.48 -1.67 -12.39
C GLY A 54 -3.71 -0.94 -11.07
N PRO A 55 -4.63 0.04 -11.07
CA PRO A 55 -4.95 0.83 -9.88
C PRO A 55 -5.63 0.03 -8.78
N GLN A 56 -6.16 -1.17 -9.08
CA GLN A 56 -6.76 -2.03 -8.06
C GLN A 56 -5.74 -2.46 -7.02
N PHE A 57 -4.51 -2.78 -7.44
CA PHE A 57 -3.44 -3.15 -6.51
C PHE A 57 -3.12 -2.04 -5.52
N VAL A 58 -3.07 -0.79 -5.98
CA VAL A 58 -2.86 0.37 -5.09
C VAL A 58 -3.99 0.50 -4.07
N ARG A 59 -5.25 0.28 -4.48
CA ARG A 59 -6.39 0.28 -3.55
C ARG A 59 -6.29 -0.83 -2.51
N ASP A 60 -5.82 -2.01 -2.90
CA ASP A 60 -5.65 -3.14 -1.98
C ASP A 60 -4.57 -2.83 -0.93
N LEU A 61 -3.49 -2.13 -1.30
CA LEU A 61 -2.48 -1.63 -0.35
C LEU A 61 -3.08 -0.60 0.62
N HIS A 62 -3.88 0.34 0.13
CA HIS A 62 -4.55 1.32 0.99
C HIS A 62 -5.54 0.69 1.97
N GLN A 63 -6.22 -0.40 1.59
CA GLN A 63 -7.08 -1.16 2.51
C GLN A 63 -6.29 -1.81 3.66
N ARG A 64 -4.99 -2.02 3.46
CA ARG A 64 -4.04 -2.53 4.46
C ARG A 64 -3.32 -1.40 5.20
N TRP A 65 -3.83 -0.16 5.09
CA TRP A 65 -3.31 1.04 5.73
C TRP A 65 -1.94 1.51 5.23
N PHE A 66 -1.49 1.00 4.08
CA PHE A 66 -0.31 1.49 3.36
C PHE A 66 -0.62 2.64 2.40
#